data_AF-A0A401GSG3-F1
#
_entry.id   AF-A0A401GSG3-F1
#
_cell.length_a   1.000
_cell.length_b   1.000
_cell.length_c   1.000
_cell.angle_alpha   90.00
_cell.angle_beta   90.00
_cell.angle_gamma   90.00
#
_symmetry.space_group_name_H-M   'P 1'
#
loop_
_entity.id
_entity.type
_entity.pdbx_description
1 polymer ?
#
loop_
_entity_poly.entity_id
_entity_poly.type
_entity_poly.pdbx_seq_one_letter_code
_entity_poly.pdbx_strand_id
1 'polypeptide(L)'
;MHAYLSDILELKPGLTLVPNHHNALHLGDFLMRFGPVHGWWMFPFEHLIGVLQQVNTNYKQGQFEKTMLESFCAAANVKAFLKRDDCPKVLKDCAPIIQSCFGGDQRGTLMTDIRTLGEQILDGPSPDTGATVDWTSVR
;
A
#
# COMPACT_ATOMS: atom_id res chain seq x y z
N MET A 1 -4.69 18.74 17.20
CA MET A 1 -3.44 19.09 16.47
C MET A 1 -3.25 20.60 16.23
N HIS A 2 -4.07 21.49 16.83
CA HIS A 2 -3.80 22.93 16.75
C HIS A 2 -2.54 23.36 17.53
N ALA A 3 -2.24 22.72 18.67
CA ALA A 3 -1.01 22.96 19.43
C ALA A 3 0.24 22.80 18.54
N TYR A 4 0.30 21.74 17.72
CA TYR A 4 1.38 21.53 16.75
C TYR A 4 1.60 22.74 15.81
N LEU A 5 0.53 23.40 15.34
CA LEU A 5 0.66 24.58 14.47
C LEU A 5 1.09 25.81 15.24
N SER A 6 0.62 25.98 16.48
CA SER A 6 1.07 27.08 17.34
C SER A 6 2.55 26.93 17.64
N ASP A 7 3.00 25.74 18.04
CA ASP A 7 4.37 25.45 18.41
C ASP A 7 5.32 25.62 17.22
N ILE A 8 4.96 25.17 16.01
CA ILE A 8 5.84 25.30 14.85
C ILE A 8 6.01 26.75 14.39
N LEU A 9 4.99 27.59 14.57
CA LEU A 9 5.05 29.02 14.24
C LEU A 9 5.81 29.81 15.31
N GLU A 10 5.74 29.39 16.58
CA GLU A 10 6.56 29.95 17.66
C GLU A 10 8.05 29.62 17.45
N LEU A 11 8.37 28.35 17.16
CA LEU A 11 9.75 27.91 16.92
C LEU A 11 10.33 28.49 15.64
N LYS A 12 9.49 28.75 14.63
CA LYS A 12 9.93 29.32 13.34
C LYS A 12 8.99 30.45 12.88
N PRO A 13 9.14 31.66 13.46
CA PRO A 13 8.35 32.83 13.10
C PRO A 13 8.73 33.26 11.68
N GLY A 14 7.86 33.00 10.70
CA GLY A 14 8.14 33.21 9.27
C GLY A 14 8.11 31.94 8.43
N LEU A 15 7.82 30.77 9.02
CA LEU A 15 7.49 29.58 8.26
C LEU A 15 6.18 29.78 7.49
N THR A 16 6.25 29.66 6.16
CA THR A 16 5.04 29.54 5.32
C THR A 16 4.44 28.16 5.48
N LEU A 17 3.19 28.09 5.91
CA LEU A 17 2.49 26.82 6.05
C LEU A 17 2.22 26.19 4.66
N VAL A 18 2.65 24.94 4.50
CA VAL A 18 2.36 24.07 3.35
C VAL A 18 1.14 23.18 3.61
N PRO A 19 0.52 22.59 2.55
CA PRO A 19 -0.65 21.72 2.69
C PRO A 19 -0.49 20.58 3.70
N ASN A 20 0.73 20.05 3.89
CA ASN A 20 0.99 19.00 4.87
C ASN A 20 0.64 19.42 6.30
N HIS A 21 0.82 20.70 6.66
CA HIS A 21 0.43 21.22 7.98
C HIS A 21 -1.09 21.28 8.13
N HIS A 22 -1.82 21.57 7.05
CA HIS A 22 -3.29 21.50 7.05
C HIS A 22 -3.76 20.04 7.17
N ASN A 23 -3.14 19.10 6.45
CA ASN A 23 -3.46 17.67 6.54
C ASN A 23 -3.20 17.12 7.95
N ALA A 24 -2.16 17.62 8.61
CA ALA A 24 -1.88 17.34 10.02
C ALA A 24 -2.92 17.96 10.98
N LEU A 25 -3.97 18.65 10.54
CA LEU A 25 -5.12 18.95 11.40
C LEU A 25 -6.17 17.85 11.35
N HIS A 26 -6.26 17.14 10.22
CA HIS A 26 -7.29 16.13 9.94
C HIS A 26 -6.85 14.70 10.24
N LEU A 27 -5.57 14.47 10.52
CA LEU A 27 -5.03 13.12 10.78
C LEU A 27 -5.81 12.35 11.86
N GLY A 28 -6.30 13.03 12.91
CA GLY A 28 -7.11 12.41 13.96
C GLY A 28 -8.46 11.93 13.43
N ASP A 29 -9.17 12.78 12.69
CA ASP A 29 -10.44 12.43 12.04
C ASP A 29 -10.24 11.30 11.00
N PHE A 30 -9.13 11.33 10.28
CA PHE A 30 -8.79 10.30 9.30
C PHE A 30 -8.49 8.96 9.97
N LEU A 31 -7.74 8.94 11.08
CA LEU A 31 -7.50 7.73 11.86
C LEU A 31 -8.80 7.13 12.38
N MET A 32 -9.74 7.96 12.85
CA MET A 32 -11.03 7.51 13.34
C MET A 32 -11.95 6.96 12.24
N ARG A 33 -11.90 7.55 11.04
CA ARG A 33 -12.80 7.18 9.92
C ARG A 33 -12.26 6.07 9.03
N PHE A 34 -10.96 6.09 8.76
CA PHE A 34 -10.30 5.21 7.79
C PHE A 34 -9.40 4.17 8.46
N GLY A 35 -9.24 4.24 9.79
CA GLY A 35 -8.36 3.36 10.54
C GLY A 35 -6.88 3.73 10.38
N PRO A 36 -5.97 2.77 10.62
CA PRO A 36 -4.53 3.01 10.60
C PRO A 36 -4.05 3.63 9.27
N VAL A 37 -3.11 4.57 9.33
CA VAL A 37 -2.55 5.29 8.17
C VAL A 37 -2.10 4.34 7.06
N HIS A 38 -1.52 3.18 7.42
CA HIS A 38 -1.06 2.17 6.46
C HIS A 38 -2.16 1.62 5.54
N GLY A 39 -3.43 1.71 5.94
CA GLY A 39 -4.56 1.28 5.11
C GLY A 39 -4.89 2.24 3.96
N TRP A 40 -4.45 3.50 4.04
CA TRP A 40 -4.84 4.55 3.10
C TRP A 40 -3.70 5.47 2.65
N TRP A 41 -2.46 5.20 3.08
CA TRP A 41 -1.29 5.94 2.60
C TRP A 41 -0.92 5.58 1.15
N MET A 42 -0.13 6.46 0.53
CA MET A 42 0.18 6.39 -0.90
C MET A 42 1.36 5.47 -1.25
N PHE A 43 2.19 5.09 -0.27
CA PHE A 43 3.42 4.33 -0.49
C PHE A 43 3.25 3.00 -1.26
N PRO A 44 2.18 2.19 -1.05
CA PRO A 44 1.97 0.97 -1.83
C PRO A 44 1.74 1.26 -3.32
N PHE A 45 1.09 2.40 -3.62
CA PHE A 45 0.84 2.82 -4.99
C PHE A 45 2.11 3.37 -5.65
N GLU A 46 2.95 4.09 -4.92
CA GLU A 46 4.28 4.52 -5.42
C GLU A 46 5.14 3.32 -5.81
N HIS A 47 5.15 2.28 -4.98
CA HIS A 47 5.86 1.05 -5.29
C HIS A 47 5.27 0.34 -6.52
N LEU A 48 3.94 0.27 -6.64
CA LEU A 48 3.27 -0.26 -7.82
C LEU A 48 3.61 0.53 -9.08
N ILE A 49 3.66 1.86 -9.01
CA ILE A 49 4.06 2.74 -10.11
C ILE A 49 5.49 2.41 -10.53
N GLY A 50 6.41 2.24 -9.59
CA GLY A 50 7.79 1.82 -9.88
C GLY A 50 7.87 0.48 -10.63
N VAL A 51 7.06 -0.50 -10.24
CA VAL A 51 6.95 -1.79 -10.96
C VAL A 51 6.40 -1.58 -12.39
N LEU A 52 5.36 -0.76 -12.55
CA LEU A 52 4.78 -0.48 -13.87
C LEU A 52 5.75 0.26 -14.80
N GLN A 53 6.59 1.14 -14.26
CA GLN A 53 7.64 1.85 -15.01
C GLN A 53 8.71 0.91 -15.59
N GLN A 54 8.86 -0.31 -15.05
CA GLN A 54 9.79 -1.32 -15.59
C GLN A 54 9.23 -2.08 -16.79
N VAL A 55 7.94 -1.95 -17.10
CA VAL A 55 7.35 -2.59 -18.26
C VAL A 55 7.94 -1.97 -19.53
N ASN A 56 8.48 -2.81 -20.41
CA ASN A 56 8.94 -2.33 -21.70
C ASN A 56 7.73 -1.87 -22.53
N THR A 57 7.70 -0.60 -22.90
CA THR A 57 6.58 -0.03 -23.63
C THR A 57 7.03 0.58 -24.95
N ASN A 58 6.09 0.68 -25.88
CA ASN A 58 6.32 1.29 -27.18
C ASN A 58 6.14 2.83 -27.17
N TYR A 59 5.88 3.42 -25.99
CA TYR A 59 5.61 4.85 -25.76
C TYR A 59 4.51 5.47 -26.63
N LYS A 60 3.60 4.65 -27.17
CA LYS A 60 2.45 5.13 -27.96
C LYS A 60 1.25 5.31 -27.05
N GLN A 61 0.85 6.56 -26.84
CA GLN A 61 -0.33 6.91 -26.07
C GLN A 61 -1.59 6.20 -26.63
N GLY A 62 -2.44 5.66 -25.75
CA GLY A 62 -3.59 4.83 -26.11
C GLY A 62 -3.27 3.34 -26.31
N GLN A 63 -1.99 2.98 -26.52
CA GLN A 63 -1.51 1.58 -26.55
C GLN A 63 -0.67 1.23 -25.33
N PHE A 64 0.00 2.24 -24.76
CA PHE A 64 0.85 2.16 -23.59
C PHE A 64 0.09 1.62 -22.37
N GLU A 65 -1.10 2.15 -22.10
CA GLU A 65 -1.95 1.79 -20.97
C GLU A 65 -2.38 0.32 -21.06
N LYS A 66 -2.77 -0.11 -22.27
CA LYS A 66 -3.12 -1.49 -22.56
C LYS A 66 -1.91 -2.43 -22.35
N THR A 67 -0.76 -2.07 -22.92
CA THR A 67 0.48 -2.85 -22.79
C THR A 67 0.89 -3.02 -21.33
N MET A 68 0.84 -1.95 -20.54
CA MET A 68 1.12 -2.02 -19.10
C MET A 68 0.15 -2.93 -18.36
N LEU A 69 -1.16 -2.79 -18.60
CA LEU A 69 -2.18 -3.61 -17.96
C LEU A 69 -2.01 -5.10 -18.31
N GLU A 70 -1.85 -5.42 -19.59
CA GLU A 70 -1.66 -6.79 -20.06
C GLU A 70 -0.39 -7.40 -19.48
N SER A 71 0.72 -6.66 -19.44
CA SER A 71 1.98 -7.12 -18.86
C SER A 71 1.85 -7.35 -17.36
N PHE A 72 1.19 -6.43 -16.64
CA PHE A 72 0.95 -6.56 -15.20
C PHE A 72 0.09 -7.80 -14.89
N CYS A 73 -1.03 -7.98 -15.59
CA CYS A 73 -1.89 -9.15 -15.41
C CYS A 73 -1.18 -10.45 -15.79
N ALA A 74 -0.41 -10.47 -16.88
CA ALA A 74 0.37 -11.65 -17.26
C ALA A 74 1.38 -12.02 -16.16
N ALA A 75 2.12 -11.04 -15.62
CA ALA A 75 3.06 -11.26 -14.53
C ALA A 75 2.36 -11.78 -13.26
N ALA A 76 1.21 -11.21 -12.90
CA ALA A 76 0.41 -11.68 -11.76
C ALA A 76 -0.08 -13.13 -11.95
N ASN A 77 -0.58 -13.45 -13.15
CA ASN A 77 -1.04 -14.80 -13.49
C ASN A 77 0.09 -15.82 -13.48
N VAL A 78 1.28 -15.47 -14.00
CA VAL A 78 2.47 -16.35 -13.91
C VAL A 78 2.86 -16.58 -12.46
N LYS A 79 2.91 -15.54 -11.62
CA LYS A 79 3.21 -15.67 -10.19
C LYS A 79 2.19 -16.56 -9.47
N ALA A 80 0.90 -16.40 -9.76
CA ALA A 80 -0.15 -17.23 -9.20
C ALA A 80 -0.02 -18.69 -9.68
N PHE A 81 0.26 -18.90 -10.97
CA PHE A 81 0.44 -20.22 -11.55
C PHE A 81 1.61 -20.98 -10.93
N LEU A 82 2.76 -20.32 -10.73
CA LEU A 82 3.94 -20.91 -10.09
C LEU A 82 3.69 -21.35 -8.64
N LYS A 83 2.72 -20.75 -7.95
CA LYS A 83 2.34 -21.11 -6.58
C LYS A 83 1.39 -22.30 -6.50
N ARG A 84 0.83 -22.77 -7.63
CA ARG A 84 -0.09 -23.91 -7.62
C ARG A 84 0.65 -25.22 -7.35
N ASP A 85 -0.02 -26.12 -6.65
CA ASP A 85 0.53 -27.44 -6.35
C ASP A 85 0.81 -28.25 -7.62
N ASP A 86 -0.06 -28.13 -8.62
CA ASP A 86 -0.01 -28.80 -9.93
C ASP A 86 0.95 -28.16 -10.95
N CYS A 87 1.70 -27.12 -10.57
CA CYS A 87 2.64 -26.48 -11.48
C CYS A 87 3.78 -27.46 -11.88
N PRO A 88 4.04 -27.65 -13.19
CA PRO A 88 5.12 -28.52 -13.67
C PRO A 88 6.46 -28.19 -13.02
N LYS A 89 7.22 -29.23 -12.61
CA LYS A 89 8.50 -29.06 -11.90
C LYS A 89 9.49 -28.16 -12.66
N VAL A 90 9.56 -28.32 -13.98
CA VAL A 90 10.41 -27.48 -14.85
C VAL A 90 10.11 -25.99 -14.72
N LEU A 91 8.85 -25.60 -14.52
CA LEU A 91 8.46 -24.20 -14.34
C LEU A 91 8.74 -23.72 -12.92
N LYS A 92 8.59 -24.59 -11.91
CA LYS A 92 8.99 -24.30 -10.53
C LYS A 92 10.50 -24.05 -10.44
N ASP A 93 11.31 -24.80 -11.19
CA ASP A 93 12.76 -24.63 -11.25
C ASP A 93 13.15 -23.27 -11.86
N CYS A 94 12.30 -22.68 -12.71
CA CYS A 94 12.48 -21.33 -13.26
C CYS A 94 12.03 -20.20 -12.32
N ALA A 95 11.31 -20.50 -11.23
CA ALA A 95 10.77 -19.46 -10.33
C ALA A 95 11.84 -18.52 -9.75
N PRO A 96 13.05 -18.98 -9.34
CA PRO A 96 14.10 -18.09 -8.86
C PRO A 96 14.60 -17.11 -9.93
N ILE A 97 14.67 -17.55 -11.19
CA ILE A 97 15.07 -16.71 -12.33
C ILE A 97 14.03 -15.61 -12.53
N ILE A 98 12.75 -15.98 -12.57
CA ILE A 98 11.65 -15.02 -12.70
C ILE A 98 11.66 -14.03 -11.53
N GLN A 99 11.88 -14.52 -10.31
CA GLN A 99 11.98 -13.67 -9.13
C GLN A 99 13.15 -12.70 -9.21
N SER A 100 14.29 -13.10 -9.78
CA SER A 100 15.44 -12.22 -9.99
C SER A 100 15.17 -11.11 -11.01
N CYS A 101 14.38 -11.37 -12.05
CA CYS A 101 13.98 -10.37 -13.05
C CYS A 101 13.10 -9.27 -12.44
N PHE A 102 12.33 -9.61 -11.41
CA PHE A 102 11.49 -8.67 -10.65
C PHE A 102 12.07 -8.38 -9.26
N GLY A 103 13.34 -8.70 -9.02
CA GLY A 103 14.05 -8.53 -7.74
C GLY A 103 14.39 -7.06 -7.45
N GLY A 104 13.48 -6.16 -7.81
CA GLY A 104 13.54 -4.74 -7.50
C GLY A 104 13.21 -4.51 -6.03
N ASP A 105 14.10 -3.74 -5.41
CA ASP A 105 13.95 -2.97 -4.18
C ASP A 105 12.88 -3.39 -3.15
N GLN A 106 13.29 -4.15 -2.12
CA GLN A 106 12.48 -4.33 -0.91
C GLN A 106 12.68 -3.22 0.14
N ARG A 107 13.29 -2.08 -0.22
CA ARG A 107 13.43 -0.96 0.71
C ARG A 107 12.06 -0.39 1.06
N GLY A 108 11.87 -0.10 2.34
CA GLY A 108 10.65 0.45 2.90
C GLY A 108 10.05 -0.44 3.97
N THR A 109 9.01 0.06 4.64
CA THR A 109 8.34 -0.66 5.72
C THR A 109 7.17 -1.51 5.22
N LEU A 110 6.74 -1.36 3.96
CA LEU A 110 5.50 -1.96 3.44
C LEU A 110 5.37 -3.47 3.70
N MET A 111 6.39 -4.27 3.38
CA MET A 111 6.31 -5.72 3.58
C MET A 111 6.30 -6.08 5.09
N THR A 112 6.99 -5.30 5.90
CA THR A 112 6.96 -5.40 7.37
C THR A 112 5.58 -5.01 7.91
N ASP A 113 4.97 -3.94 7.40
CA ASP A 113 3.65 -3.45 7.79
C ASP A 113 2.55 -4.45 7.38
N ILE A 114 2.62 -4.99 6.16
CA ILE A 114 1.71 -6.04 5.66
C ILE A 114 1.78 -7.27 6.57
N ARG A 115 2.99 -7.72 6.93
CA ARG A 115 3.15 -8.86 7.83
C ARG A 115 2.60 -8.57 9.23
N THR A 116 2.99 -7.44 9.81
CA THR A 116 2.61 -7.06 11.18
C THR A 116 1.10 -6.87 11.33
N LEU A 117 0.47 -6.20 10.37
CA LEU A 117 -0.99 -5.99 10.37
C LEU A 117 -1.74 -7.27 9.97
N GLY A 118 -1.19 -8.08 9.06
CA GLY A 118 -1.77 -9.36 8.68
C GLY A 118 -1.84 -10.35 9.84
N GLU A 119 -0.77 -10.45 10.64
CA GLU A 119 -0.71 -11.26 11.85
C GLU A 119 -1.75 -10.78 12.90
N GLN A 120 -1.87 -9.47 13.11
CA GLN A 120 -2.86 -8.90 14.04
C GLN A 120 -4.32 -9.14 13.66
N ILE A 121 -4.65 -9.20 12.36
CA ILE A 121 -6.01 -9.49 11.88
C ILE A 121 -6.37 -10.97 12.06
N LEU A 122 -5.40 -11.87 11.90
CA LEU A 122 -5.60 -13.32 12.02
C LEU A 122 -5.60 -13.80 13.49
N ASP A 123 -4.88 -13.10 14.38
CA ASP A 123 -4.81 -13.42 15.81
C ASP A 123 -5.83 -12.62 16.68
N GLY A 124 -6.60 -11.73 16.07
CA GLY A 124 -7.70 -11.04 16.75
C GLY A 124 -8.87 -11.98 17.06
N PRO A 125 -9.59 -11.80 18.19
CA PRO A 125 -10.78 -12.61 18.45
C PRO A 125 -11.76 -12.44 17.27
N SER A 126 -12.23 -13.57 16.73
CA SER A 126 -13.30 -13.58 15.73
C SER A 126 -14.43 -12.68 16.24
N PRO A 127 -14.93 -11.71 15.44
CA PRO A 127 -16.03 -10.86 15.87
C PRO A 127 -17.26 -11.75 16.03
N ASP A 128 -17.46 -12.20 17.25
CA ASP A 128 -18.60 -13.02 17.62
C ASP A 128 -19.87 -12.22 17.32
N THR A 129 -20.73 -12.90 16.58
CA THR A 129 -22.13 -12.62 16.30
C THR A 129 -22.84 -11.87 17.44
N GLY A 130 -23.24 -10.62 17.20
CA GLY A 130 -24.43 -10.06 17.86
C GLY A 130 -24.31 -8.78 18.70
N ALA A 131 -23.16 -8.11 18.79
CA ALA A 131 -23.10 -6.81 19.47
C ALA A 131 -23.35 -5.64 18.51
N THR A 132 -24.57 -5.09 18.51
CA THR A 132 -24.87 -3.80 17.87
C THR A 132 -24.12 -2.69 18.60
N VAL A 133 -23.10 -2.12 17.95
CA VAL A 133 -22.42 -0.91 18.41
C VAL A 133 -23.42 0.25 18.37
N ASP A 134 -23.70 0.86 19.52
CA ASP A 134 -24.54 2.06 19.62
C ASP A 134 -23.72 3.30 19.26
N TRP A 135 -23.89 3.75 18.02
CA TRP A 135 -23.20 4.90 17.45
C TRP A 135 -23.71 6.26 17.95
N THR A 136 -24.72 6.30 18.82
CA THR A 136 -25.32 7.57 19.28
C THR A 136 -24.61 8.21 20.49
N SER A 137 -23.67 7.50 21.12
CA SER A 137 -22.97 7.98 22.34
C SER A 137 -21.69 8.79 22.08
N VAL A 138 -21.24 8.95 20.84
CA VAL A 138 -20.00 9.71 20.55
C VAL A 138 -20.37 11.09 19.98
N ARG A 139 -20.53 12.06 20.88
CA ARG A 139 -20.50 13.49 20.58
C ARG A 139 -19.39 14.16 21.37
#